data_AF-A0A1F2R0M9-F1
#
_entry.id   AF-A0A1F2R0M9-F1
#
_cell.length_a   1.000
_cell.length_b   1.000
_cell.length_c   1.000
_cell.angle_alpha   90.00
_cell.angle_beta   90.00
_cell.angle_gamma   90.00
#
_symmetry.space_group_name_H-M   'P 1'
#
loop_
_entity.id
_entity.type
_entity.pdbx_description
1 polymer ?
#
loop_
_entity_poly.entity_id
_entity_poly.type
_entity_poly.pdbx_seq_one_letter_code
_entity_poly.pdbx_strand_id
1 'polypeptide(L)'
;MSPYAPKRPCLEPRCPNLTEGGGRCAQHARAYDLQRGSAKARGYDSAWAKFSKNWRQRFPLCGMRRDGQLHAEHSQCVQEGRTSPAACVDHIVSMANGGAQYDESNLQSLCLMCNNRKRVTHDGGFGR
;
A
#
# COMPACT_ATOMS: atom_id res chain seq x y z
N MET A 1 20.13 21.62 -10.65
CA MET A 1 20.07 20.16 -10.43
C MET A 1 21.29 19.77 -9.61
N SER A 2 21.15 19.56 -8.30
CA SER A 2 22.27 19.09 -7.45
C SER A 2 22.43 17.58 -7.61
N PRO A 3 23.60 17.07 -8.04
CA PRO A 3 23.70 15.72 -8.59
C PRO A 3 23.75 14.57 -7.59
N TYR A 4 23.87 14.78 -6.27
CA TYR A 4 23.83 13.68 -5.30
C TYR A 4 23.21 14.14 -3.97
N ALA A 5 22.11 13.51 -3.57
CA ALA A 5 21.61 13.64 -2.21
C ALA A 5 22.63 13.00 -1.25
N PRO A 6 22.91 13.60 -0.08
CA PRO A 6 23.82 13.01 0.90
C PRO A 6 23.28 11.66 1.38
N LYS A 7 24.16 10.67 1.49
CA LYS A 7 23.77 9.34 1.99
C LYS A 7 23.27 9.46 3.43
N ARG A 8 22.24 8.70 3.79
CA ARG A 8 21.59 8.73 5.11
C ARG A 8 21.90 7.47 5.91
N PRO A 9 21.98 7.53 7.25
CA PRO A 9 22.16 6.35 8.07
C PRO A 9 21.09 5.28 7.80
N CYS A 10 21.48 4.02 7.91
CA CYS A 10 20.56 2.89 7.90
C CYS A 10 19.53 3.02 9.04
N LEU A 11 18.27 2.63 8.78
CA LEU A 11 17.21 2.61 9.79
C LEU A 11 17.37 1.51 10.86
N GLU A 12 18.24 0.52 10.61
CA GLU A 12 18.51 -0.53 11.59
C GLU A 12 19.34 0.04 12.75
N PRO A 13 18.89 -0.10 14.02
CA PRO A 13 19.60 0.43 15.18
C PRO A 13 21.07 -0.01 15.20
N ARG A 14 21.98 0.94 15.43
CA ARG A 14 23.43 0.74 15.54
C ARG A 14 24.11 0.20 14.26
N CYS A 15 23.44 0.19 13.12
CA CYS A 15 24.07 -0.14 11.85
C CYS A 15 24.89 1.06 11.33
N PRO A 16 26.20 0.90 11.05
CA PRO A 16 27.05 2.00 10.58
C PRO A 16 26.90 2.31 9.08
N ASN A 17 26.14 1.47 8.35
CA ASN A 17 26.02 1.59 6.89
C ASN A 17 25.17 2.80 6.47
N LEU A 18 25.55 3.40 5.34
CA LEU A 18 24.82 4.52 4.72
C LEU A 18 23.97 4.03 3.53
N THR A 19 22.90 4.76 3.24
CA THR A 19 21.91 4.46 2.18
C THR A 19 21.73 5.65 1.25
N GLU A 20 21.45 5.41 -0.03
CA GLU A 20 21.39 6.47 -1.05
C GLU A 20 20.09 7.27 -1.06
N GLY A 21 19.01 6.77 -0.43
CA GLY A 21 17.70 7.44 -0.40
C GLY A 21 17.03 7.46 0.99
N GLY A 22 17.74 7.02 2.04
CA GLY A 22 17.13 6.65 3.32
C GLY A 22 16.54 5.23 3.28
N GLY A 23 16.40 4.61 4.47
CA GLY A 23 15.90 3.25 4.60
C GLY A 23 16.90 2.29 5.24
N ARG A 24 16.69 0.99 5.04
CA ARG A 24 17.64 -0.06 5.46
C ARG A 24 18.71 -0.27 4.38
N CYS A 25 19.96 -0.52 4.79
CA CYS A 25 21.03 -0.91 3.87
C CYS A 25 20.71 -2.25 3.19
N ALA A 26 21.41 -2.61 2.10
CA ALA A 26 21.10 -3.81 1.31
C ALA A 26 21.00 -5.10 2.15
N GLN A 27 21.85 -5.26 3.16
CA GLN A 27 21.80 -6.38 4.11
C GLN A 27 20.49 -6.42 4.89
N HIS A 28 20.11 -5.31 5.54
CA HIS A 28 18.91 -5.24 6.37
C HIS A 28 17.62 -5.17 5.55
N ALA A 29 17.69 -4.62 4.33
CA ALA A 29 16.58 -4.69 3.38
C ALA A 29 16.30 -6.15 3.00
N ARG A 30 17.35 -6.92 2.66
CA ARG A 30 17.22 -8.35 2.37
C ARG A 30 16.72 -9.15 3.58
N ALA A 31 17.25 -8.89 4.77
CA ALA A 31 16.78 -9.57 6.00
C ALA A 31 15.29 -9.28 6.26
N TYR A 32 14.87 -8.03 6.09
CA TYR A 32 13.46 -7.65 6.22
C TYR A 32 12.59 -8.30 5.16
N ASP A 33 13.01 -8.34 3.90
CA ASP A 33 12.24 -8.98 2.83
C ASP A 33 12.10 -10.49 3.05
N LEU A 34 13.13 -11.14 3.60
CA LEU A 34 13.07 -12.56 4.00
C LEU A 34 12.08 -12.78 5.14
N GLN A 35 12.09 -11.93 6.17
CA GLN A 35 11.12 -12.00 7.28
C GLN A 35 9.69 -11.71 6.82
N ARG A 36 9.51 -10.73 5.92
CA ARG A 36 8.21 -10.34 5.37
C ARG A 36 7.62 -11.40 4.44
N GLY A 37 8.47 -12.16 3.76
CA GLY A 37 8.07 -13.15 2.78
C GLY A 37 7.59 -12.54 1.45
N SER A 38 7.43 -13.42 0.46
CA SER A 38 7.03 -13.01 -0.89
C SER A 38 5.60 -12.46 -0.94
N ALA A 39 5.28 -11.64 -1.94
CA ALA A 39 3.93 -11.13 -2.16
C ALA A 39 2.90 -12.26 -2.27
N LYS A 40 3.25 -13.35 -2.99
CA LYS A 40 2.43 -14.55 -3.13
C LYS A 40 2.17 -15.23 -1.77
N ALA A 41 3.20 -15.38 -0.94
CA ALA A 41 3.05 -15.97 0.39
C ALA A 41 2.13 -15.13 1.31
N ARG A 42 2.04 -13.82 1.04
CA ARG A 42 1.14 -12.89 1.74
C ARG A 42 -0.26 -12.79 1.11
N GLY A 43 -0.61 -13.68 0.19
CA GLY A 43 -1.93 -13.72 -0.46
C GLY A 43 -2.02 -12.95 -1.78
N TYR A 44 -1.00 -12.20 -2.20
CA TYR A 44 -1.01 -11.45 -3.46
C TYR A 44 -0.54 -12.32 -4.63
N ASP A 45 -1.28 -13.38 -4.93
CA ASP A 45 -0.98 -14.34 -6.00
C ASP A 45 -1.65 -13.97 -7.35
N SER A 46 -1.62 -14.89 -8.32
CA SER A 46 -2.26 -14.69 -9.62
C SER A 46 -3.78 -14.62 -9.55
N ALA A 47 -4.40 -15.31 -8.58
CA ALA A 47 -5.84 -15.25 -8.36
C ALA A 47 -6.24 -13.86 -7.86
N TRP A 48 -5.48 -13.31 -6.91
CA TRP A 48 -5.64 -11.91 -6.48
C TRP A 48 -5.45 -10.94 -7.65
N ALA A 49 -4.40 -11.09 -8.45
CA ALA A 49 -4.17 -10.22 -9.61
C ALA A 49 -5.35 -10.19 -10.59
N LYS A 50 -5.94 -11.36 -10.88
CA LYS A 50 -7.14 -11.48 -11.72
C LYS A 50 -8.36 -10.83 -11.06
N PHE A 51 -8.59 -11.12 -9.78
CA PHE A 51 -9.68 -10.57 -9.01
C PHE A 51 -9.60 -9.03 -8.94
N SER A 52 -8.45 -8.46 -8.56
CA SER A 52 -8.25 -7.01 -8.48
C SER A 52 -8.39 -6.29 -9.82
N LYS A 53 -8.11 -6.97 -10.95
CA LYS A 53 -8.37 -6.42 -12.28
C LYS A 53 -9.87 -6.32 -12.55
N ASN A 54 -10.63 -7.39 -12.27
CA ASN A 54 -12.08 -7.38 -12.46
C ASN A 54 -12.78 -6.39 -11.52
N TRP A 55 -12.36 -6.33 -10.26
CA TRP A 55 -12.86 -5.35 -9.29
C TRP A 55 -12.72 -3.91 -9.80
N ARG A 56 -11.55 -3.52 -10.30
CA ARG A 56 -11.32 -2.17 -10.83
C ARG A 56 -12.09 -1.87 -12.12
N GLN A 57 -12.53 -2.89 -12.85
CA GLN A 57 -13.45 -2.69 -13.98
C GLN A 57 -14.87 -2.36 -13.49
N ARG A 58 -15.32 -2.98 -12.39
CA ARG A 58 -16.63 -2.73 -11.77
C ARG A 58 -16.66 -1.44 -10.96
N PHE A 59 -15.56 -1.13 -10.29
CA PHE A 59 -15.41 0.00 -9.35
C PHE A 59 -14.20 0.85 -9.73
N PRO A 60 -14.27 1.64 -10.82
CA PRO A 60 -13.09 2.23 -11.46
C PRO A 60 -12.54 3.49 -10.80
N LEU A 61 -13.24 4.08 -9.82
CA LEU A 61 -12.84 5.35 -9.22
C LEU A 61 -12.31 5.18 -7.80
N CYS A 62 -11.40 6.07 -7.42
CA CYS A 62 -10.83 6.17 -6.09
C CYS A 62 -11.93 6.48 -5.06
N GLY A 63 -12.09 5.62 -4.07
CA GLY A 63 -13.15 5.66 -3.07
C GLY A 63 -14.34 4.73 -3.37
N MET A 64 -14.42 4.11 -4.55
CA MET A 64 -15.52 3.19 -4.84
C MET A 64 -15.41 1.89 -4.04
N ARG A 65 -16.56 1.42 -3.54
CA ARG A 65 -16.72 0.13 -2.84
C ARG A 65 -17.78 -0.73 -3.55
N ARG A 66 -18.07 -1.93 -3.03
CA ARG A 66 -19.03 -2.90 -3.62
C ARG A 66 -20.43 -2.35 -3.87
N ASP A 67 -20.83 -1.33 -3.12
CA ASP A 67 -22.12 -0.63 -3.25
C ASP A 67 -22.17 0.33 -4.45
N GLY A 68 -21.06 0.52 -5.16
CA GLY A 68 -20.94 1.44 -6.29
C GLY A 68 -20.86 2.91 -5.88
N GLN A 69 -20.78 3.21 -4.58
CA GLN A 69 -20.72 4.58 -4.08
C GLN A 69 -19.28 5.03 -3.81
N LEU A 70 -19.07 6.35 -3.78
CA LEU A 70 -17.80 6.96 -3.42
C LEU A 70 -17.73 7.19 -1.90
N HIS A 71 -16.71 6.60 -1.27
CA HIS A 71 -16.48 6.69 0.17
C HIS A 71 -15.27 7.57 0.49
N ALA A 72 -15.43 8.50 1.42
CA ALA A 72 -14.41 9.48 1.77
C ALA A 72 -13.33 8.97 2.75
N GLU A 73 -13.63 7.96 3.58
CA GLU A 73 -12.80 7.49 4.70
C GLU A 73 -11.31 7.29 4.35
N HIS A 74 -11.01 6.70 3.19
CA HIS A 74 -9.64 6.44 2.72
C HIS A 74 -9.33 7.09 1.35
N SER A 75 -10.21 7.96 0.86
CA SER A 75 -10.06 8.63 -0.44
C SER A 75 -10.03 10.13 -0.25
N GLN A 76 -8.82 10.71 -0.24
CA GLN A 76 -8.63 12.15 -0.27
C GLN A 76 -9.24 12.78 -1.53
N CYS A 77 -9.25 12.04 -2.65
CA CYS A 77 -9.94 12.48 -3.86
C CYS A 77 -11.40 12.81 -3.57
N VAL A 78 -12.13 11.90 -2.90
CA VAL A 78 -13.55 12.11 -2.56
C VAL A 78 -13.71 13.23 -1.52
N GLN A 79 -12.84 13.28 -0.50
CA GLN A 79 -12.85 14.36 0.51
C GLN A 79 -12.72 15.74 -0.13
N GLU A 80 -11.97 15.85 -1.23
CA GLU A 80 -11.71 17.09 -1.95
C GLU A 80 -12.62 17.28 -3.18
N GLY A 81 -13.68 16.47 -3.31
CA GLY A 81 -14.63 16.57 -4.41
C GLY A 81 -14.06 16.20 -5.80
N ARG A 82 -12.94 15.48 -5.84
CA ARG A 82 -12.28 15.02 -7.07
C ARG A 82 -12.63 13.57 -7.39
N THR A 83 -12.76 13.29 -8.67
CA THR A 83 -12.77 11.94 -9.22
C THR A 83 -11.38 11.60 -9.74
N SER A 84 -10.88 10.42 -9.39
CA SER A 84 -9.57 9.94 -9.87
C SER A 84 -9.66 8.45 -10.17
N PRO A 85 -9.04 7.96 -11.26
CA PRO A 85 -9.02 6.54 -11.55
C PRO A 85 -8.37 5.74 -10.43
N ALA A 86 -8.95 4.59 -10.11
CA ALA A 86 -8.35 3.63 -9.19
C ALA A 86 -7.21 2.86 -9.87
N ALA A 87 -6.07 2.80 -9.19
CA ALA A 87 -4.89 2.07 -9.64
C ALA A 87 -4.77 0.69 -8.97
N CYS A 88 -5.33 0.56 -7.76
CA CYS A 88 -5.23 -0.64 -6.94
C CYS A 88 -6.54 -0.92 -6.20
N VAL A 89 -6.67 -2.18 -5.75
CA VAL A 89 -7.68 -2.61 -4.79
C VAL A 89 -6.98 -2.73 -3.45
N ASP A 90 -7.56 -2.13 -2.43
CA ASP A 90 -7.05 -2.09 -1.08
C ASP A 90 -8.08 -2.66 -0.10
N HIS A 91 -7.60 -3.23 0.99
CA HIS A 91 -8.44 -3.73 2.07
C HIS A 91 -8.72 -2.61 3.08
N ILE A 92 -9.99 -2.33 3.38
CA ILE A 92 -10.41 -1.32 4.37
C ILE A 92 -9.75 -1.61 5.72
N VAL A 93 -9.88 -2.85 6.19
CA VAL A 93 -9.06 -3.44 7.25
C VAL A 93 -7.97 -4.27 6.57
N SER A 94 -6.70 -3.91 6.76
CA SER A 94 -5.59 -4.66 6.16
C SER A 94 -5.55 -6.12 6.60
N MET A 95 -5.03 -7.01 5.74
CA MET A 95 -4.84 -8.43 6.12
C MET A 95 -3.91 -8.59 7.33
N ALA A 96 -2.95 -7.68 7.52
CA ALA A 96 -2.08 -7.67 8.70
C ALA A 96 -2.85 -7.38 9.99
N ASN A 97 -3.96 -6.64 9.90
CA ASN A 97 -4.85 -6.32 11.01
C ASN A 97 -6.09 -7.24 11.05
N GLY A 98 -6.03 -8.41 10.42
CA GLY A 98 -7.09 -9.42 10.47
C GLY A 98 -8.21 -9.25 9.44
N GLY A 99 -8.08 -8.34 8.48
CA GLY A 99 -9.08 -8.17 7.42
C GLY A 99 -9.11 -9.35 6.44
N ALA A 100 -10.32 -9.76 6.05
CA ALA A 100 -10.51 -10.85 5.10
C ALA A 100 -10.06 -10.46 3.68
N GLN A 101 -9.35 -11.37 3.02
CA GLN A 101 -8.73 -11.10 1.73
C GLN A 101 -9.74 -10.85 0.61
N TYR A 102 -10.78 -11.68 0.50
CA TYR A 102 -11.74 -11.67 -0.61
C TYR A 102 -13.14 -11.20 -0.21
N ASP A 103 -13.32 -10.69 1.01
CA ASP A 103 -14.60 -10.12 1.42
C ASP A 103 -14.82 -8.79 0.68
N GLU A 104 -15.75 -8.77 -0.27
CA GLU A 104 -16.08 -7.57 -1.05
C GLU A 104 -16.49 -6.37 -0.16
N SER A 105 -16.99 -6.60 1.06
CA SER A 105 -17.31 -5.53 2.00
C SER A 105 -16.06 -4.90 2.62
N ASN A 106 -14.95 -5.62 2.65
CA ASN A 106 -13.65 -5.17 3.14
C ASN A 106 -12.78 -4.57 2.01
N LEU A 107 -13.31 -4.37 0.80
CA LEU A 107 -12.52 -3.92 -0.34
C LEU A 107 -12.92 -2.53 -0.83
N GLN A 108 -11.92 -1.76 -1.24
CA GLN A 108 -12.09 -0.42 -1.81
C GLN A 108 -11.11 -0.20 -2.97
N SER A 109 -11.55 0.56 -3.95
CA SER A 109 -10.73 1.00 -5.08
C SER A 109 -10.01 2.30 -4.73
N LEU A 110 -8.68 2.36 -4.87
CA LEU A 110 -7.90 3.55 -4.55
C LEU A 110 -6.90 3.92 -5.65
N CYS A 111 -6.62 5.21 -5.80
CA CYS A 111 -5.44 5.69 -6.53
C CYS A 111 -4.18 5.44 -5.70
N LEU A 112 -3.00 5.43 -6.34
CA LEU A 112 -1.74 5.14 -5.64
C LEU A 112 -1.45 6.11 -4.49
N MET A 113 -1.80 7.38 -4.64
CA MET A 113 -1.60 8.38 -3.59
C MET A 113 -2.45 8.12 -2.36
N CYS A 114 -3.76 7.88 -2.53
CA CYS A 114 -4.66 7.59 -1.41
C CYS A 114 -4.30 6.26 -0.73
N ASN A 115 -3.93 5.24 -1.51
CA ASN A 115 -3.47 3.96 -0.99
C ASN A 115 -2.19 4.11 -0.13
N ASN A 116 -1.20 4.86 -0.63
CA ASN A 116 0.02 5.13 0.12
C ASN A 116 -0.26 5.93 1.40
N ARG A 117 -1.15 6.93 1.34
CA ARG A 117 -1.57 7.70 2.52
C ARG A 117 -2.21 6.77 3.56
N LYS A 118 -3.18 5.93 3.15
CA LYS A 118 -3.83 4.97 4.04
C LYS A 118 -2.82 4.06 4.72
N ARG A 119 -1.90 3.47 3.95
CA ARG A 119 -0.87 2.59 4.51
C ARG A 119 -0.09 3.27 5.63
N VAL A 120 0.26 4.55 5.44
CA VAL A 120 1.03 5.33 6.41
C VAL A 120 0.20 5.68 7.65
N THR A 121 -1.05 6.10 7.48
CA THR A 121 -1.86 6.65 8.57
C THR A 121 -2.72 5.63 9.31
N HIS A 122 -3.10 4.52 8.67
CA HIS A 122 -4.02 3.52 9.21
C HIS A 122 -3.40 2.12 9.37
N ASP A 123 -2.51 1.71 8.44
CA ASP A 123 -1.96 0.34 8.45
C ASP A 123 -0.60 0.24 9.16
N GLY A 124 -0.14 1.30 9.82
CA GLY A 124 1.13 1.29 10.56
C GLY A 124 2.37 1.30 9.65
N GLY A 125 2.31 2.02 8.52
CA GLY A 125 3.35 2.05 7.49
C GLY A 125 4.75 2.53 7.91
N PHE A 126 4.92 3.04 9.14
CA PHE A 126 6.22 3.26 9.77
C PHE A 126 6.52 2.09 10.71
N GLY A 127 7.56 1.32 10.37
CA GLY A 127 7.90 0.03 10.98
C GLY A 127 7.73 -0.02 12.50
N ARG A 128 6.93 -1.00 12.94
CA ARG A 128 7.09 -1.65 14.23
C ARG A 128 7.91 -2.92 14.05
#